data_AF-A0A559ML35-F1
#
_entry.id   AF-A0A559ML35-F1
#
_cell.length_a   1.000
_cell.length_b   1.000
_cell.length_c   1.000
_cell.angle_alpha   90.00
_cell.angle_beta   90.00
_cell.angle_gamma   90.00
#
_symmetry.space_group_name_H-M   'P 1'
#
loop_
_entity.id
_entity.type
_entity.pdbx_description
1 polymer ?
#
loop_
_entity_poly.entity_id
_entity_poly.type
_entity_poly.pdbx_seq_one_letter_code
_entity_poly.pdbx_strand_id
1 'polypeptide(L)'
;MFTSARKAAKSKILSKGSRSDEVLTLSSQCKSRLALVSVILTIVTGLPERYSLSQLYDGLELSNESQSKVDDLQNLLILYSCLSNSGRLERENGDDENIKRLSLWISKVILPDKSLNGQDAISHGMPSFLSTSLPSLADISIASREKALSLTHYKAALGLQSLQILITQLSSPRPSTIDPKIIITLITFSSTMDPWTTPALLSLSTSLLSLYTPQTHSQDFILILLNTFIRPLFSHSKPSTITSSGRKAMPSSAPLPKHDVAAERTSKPWKYETVYAVRVLAWVVEQAPGEIISQNWPLFPPPLLTLLDDASTPFRATGSHLLSAFLPRLTSKLLTQSGIGEVFEDALLPTLLYLPSLTPVDESLRLLSGAYAALDVLCDVRYEAGEKARMEFLDRVMRMGVFMGYHHASEHPAVVQLLLERTRVLVEKMGIHAVKHLKDLIPILSTTLTDPFAPSNPPLLLSAIRALQTILLNCWPRISEPKYKMEIIKALSVCWKDVSESEDRGRLEEVQKELKVAGRLFVSAVEGAVDIRAELEPLVEVNKGVGIMFGV
;
A
#
# COMPACT_ATOMS: atom_id res chain seq x y z
N MET A 1 8.35 42.94 -13.44
CA MET A 1 7.39 41.94 -13.96
C MET A 1 6.55 41.31 -12.84
N PHE A 2 7.16 40.55 -11.93
CA PHE A 2 6.43 39.82 -10.87
C PHE A 2 5.65 40.72 -9.88
N THR A 3 6.07 41.96 -9.63
CA THR A 3 5.39 42.87 -8.69
C THR A 3 3.98 43.28 -9.13
N SER A 4 3.76 43.56 -10.43
CA SER A 4 2.44 43.89 -10.98
C SER A 4 1.51 42.66 -10.99
N ALA A 5 2.02 41.51 -11.45
CA ALA A 5 1.29 40.24 -11.47
C ALA A 5 0.96 39.73 -10.05
N ARG A 6 1.86 39.92 -9.07
CA ARG A 6 1.61 39.60 -7.64
C ARG A 6 0.53 40.47 -7.03
N LYS A 7 0.49 41.76 -7.37
CA LYS A 7 -0.57 42.67 -6.90
C LYS A 7 -1.95 42.24 -7.43
N ALA A 8 -2.01 41.74 -8.66
CA ALA A 8 -3.20 41.16 -9.25
C ALA A 8 -3.60 39.80 -8.62
N ALA A 9 -2.62 38.93 -8.30
CA ALA A 9 -2.86 37.61 -7.70
C ALA A 9 -3.28 37.69 -6.22
N LYS A 10 -2.68 38.59 -5.42
CA LYS A 10 -2.98 38.77 -3.99
C LYS A 10 -4.44 39.18 -3.71
N SER A 11 -5.11 39.90 -4.61
CA SER A 11 -6.45 40.44 -4.33
C SER A 11 -7.58 39.40 -4.35
N LYS A 12 -7.37 38.21 -4.94
CA LYS A 12 -8.43 37.18 -5.12
C LYS A 12 -8.19 35.84 -4.43
N ILE A 13 -6.94 35.43 -4.20
CA ILE A 13 -6.65 34.15 -3.50
C ILE A 13 -7.15 34.18 -2.04
N LEU A 14 -7.30 35.36 -1.44
CA LEU A 14 -7.79 35.55 -0.07
C LEU A 14 -9.32 35.64 0.07
N SER A 15 -10.11 35.67 -1.02
CA SER A 15 -11.55 35.99 -0.93
C SER A 15 -12.52 34.84 -1.16
N LYS A 16 -12.13 33.67 -1.71
CA LYS A 16 -13.06 32.55 -1.91
C LYS A 16 -12.39 31.17 -1.75
N GLY A 17 -12.87 30.40 -0.77
CA GLY A 17 -12.59 28.96 -0.69
C GLY A 17 -13.25 28.24 -1.87
N SER A 18 -12.49 27.50 -2.64
CA SER A 18 -12.99 26.64 -3.73
C SER A 18 -12.27 25.29 -3.67
N ARG A 19 -12.97 24.22 -4.06
CA ARG A 19 -12.56 22.81 -3.86
C ARG A 19 -11.58 22.34 -4.95
N SER A 20 -10.78 21.34 -4.61
CA SER A 20 -9.60 20.85 -5.34
C SER A 20 -9.86 20.08 -6.64
N ASP A 21 -11.07 19.52 -6.85
CA ASP A 21 -11.38 18.70 -8.04
C ASP A 21 -11.51 19.51 -9.35
N GLU A 22 -11.48 20.83 -9.27
CA GLU A 22 -11.92 21.75 -10.32
C GLU A 22 -10.78 22.30 -11.21
N VAL A 23 -9.52 21.95 -10.90
CA VAL A 23 -8.33 22.38 -11.68
C VAL A 23 -7.94 21.40 -12.77
N LEU A 24 -8.39 20.16 -12.66
CA LEU A 24 -7.83 19.04 -13.44
C LEU A 24 -8.81 18.44 -14.46
N THR A 25 -10.03 18.97 -14.57
CA THR A 25 -11.01 18.55 -15.58
C THR A 25 -11.45 19.72 -16.46
N LEU A 26 -10.94 19.76 -17.69
CA LEU A 26 -11.64 20.44 -18.80
C LEU A 26 -12.83 19.58 -19.24
N SER A 27 -13.83 19.42 -18.35
CA SER A 27 -15.11 18.77 -18.63
C SER A 27 -16.21 19.40 -17.78
N SER A 28 -17.46 19.31 -18.22
CA SER A 28 -18.54 20.28 -17.98
C SER A 28 -19.25 20.20 -16.61
N GLN A 29 -19.29 21.35 -15.90
CA GLN A 29 -20.21 21.85 -14.84
C GLN A 29 -19.44 22.26 -13.56
N CYS A 30 -19.72 23.31 -12.77
CA CYS A 30 -20.29 24.66 -12.93
C CYS A 30 -19.89 25.46 -11.65
N LYS A 31 -19.66 26.79 -11.75
CA LYS A 31 -19.27 27.80 -10.71
C LYS A 31 -17.78 28.06 -10.41
N SER A 32 -16.93 27.06 -10.32
CA SER A 32 -15.49 27.18 -10.03
C SER A 32 -14.59 27.51 -11.22
N ARG A 33 -15.01 27.06 -12.43
CA ARG A 33 -14.44 27.48 -13.72
C ARG A 33 -14.27 29.01 -13.79
N LEU A 34 -15.27 29.76 -13.33
CA LEU A 34 -15.27 31.22 -13.39
C LEU A 34 -14.20 31.85 -12.48
N ALA A 35 -13.87 31.24 -11.34
CA ALA A 35 -12.93 31.82 -10.39
C ALA A 35 -11.49 31.72 -10.90
N LEU A 36 -11.03 30.50 -11.26
CA LEU A 36 -9.66 30.27 -11.71
C LEU A 36 -9.40 30.88 -13.09
N VAL A 37 -10.38 30.80 -14.01
CA VAL A 37 -10.32 31.51 -15.30
C VAL A 37 -10.31 33.02 -15.08
N SER A 38 -11.07 33.58 -14.13
CA SER A 38 -10.98 35.03 -13.86
C SER A 38 -9.63 35.43 -13.26
N VAL A 39 -9.02 34.59 -12.42
CA VAL A 39 -7.70 34.87 -11.83
C VAL A 39 -6.63 34.79 -12.91
N ILE A 40 -6.64 33.76 -13.75
CA ILE A 40 -5.74 33.64 -14.91
C ILE A 40 -5.94 34.82 -15.85
N LEU A 41 -7.18 35.19 -16.21
CA LEU A 41 -7.44 36.38 -17.04
C LEU A 41 -6.87 37.66 -16.40
N THR A 42 -7.07 37.86 -15.10
CA THR A 42 -6.58 39.06 -14.39
C THR A 42 -5.05 39.09 -14.37
N ILE A 43 -4.40 37.94 -14.20
CA ILE A 43 -2.93 37.84 -14.27
C ILE A 43 -2.45 38.12 -15.70
N VAL A 44 -3.09 37.53 -16.72
CA VAL A 44 -2.76 37.75 -18.13
C VAL A 44 -2.89 39.22 -18.53
N THR A 45 -3.87 39.95 -18.00
CA THR A 45 -3.98 41.41 -18.21
C THR A 45 -2.87 42.22 -17.54
N GLY A 46 -2.21 41.67 -16.52
CA GLY A 46 -1.08 42.30 -15.83
C GLY A 46 0.30 41.83 -16.29
N LEU A 47 0.37 40.90 -17.24
CA LEU A 47 1.62 40.41 -17.82
C LEU A 47 2.17 41.42 -18.84
N PRO A 48 3.51 41.63 -18.89
CA PRO A 48 4.12 42.46 -19.92
C PRO A 48 3.85 41.89 -21.33
N GLU A 49 3.96 42.77 -22.33
CA GLU A 49 3.72 42.39 -23.74
C GLU A 49 4.72 41.36 -24.24
N ARG A 50 5.97 41.44 -23.76
CA ARG A 50 7.05 40.50 -24.08
C ARG A 50 7.94 40.23 -22.87
N TYR A 51 8.48 39.02 -22.79
CA TYR A 51 9.38 38.57 -21.73
C TYR A 51 10.18 37.36 -22.16
N SER A 52 11.35 37.16 -21.56
CA SER A 52 12.22 36.00 -21.82
C SER A 52 12.28 35.02 -20.66
N LEU A 53 12.81 33.81 -20.90
CA LEU A 53 12.94 32.77 -19.87
C LEU A 53 13.90 33.17 -18.74
N SER A 54 14.93 33.95 -19.04
CA SER A 54 15.87 34.52 -18.06
C SER A 54 15.14 35.45 -17.08
N GLN A 55 14.33 36.38 -17.60
CA GLN A 55 13.51 37.29 -16.80
C GLN A 55 12.48 36.57 -15.93
N LEU A 56 11.91 35.46 -16.42
CA LEU A 56 11.02 34.62 -15.63
C LEU A 56 11.76 33.99 -14.45
N TYR A 57 12.96 33.46 -14.67
CA TYR A 57 13.77 32.85 -13.61
C TYR A 57 14.22 33.89 -12.57
N ASP A 58 14.77 35.03 -12.99
CA ASP A 58 15.24 36.08 -12.09
C ASP A 58 14.11 36.60 -11.19
N GLY A 59 12.90 36.72 -11.75
CA GLY A 59 11.72 37.11 -11.00
C GLY A 59 11.27 36.09 -9.94
N LEU A 60 11.54 34.79 -10.16
CA LEU A 60 11.30 33.74 -9.17
C LEU A 60 12.39 33.73 -8.10
N GLU A 61 13.66 33.94 -8.47
CA GLU A 61 14.80 33.94 -7.54
C GLU A 61 14.72 35.08 -6.53
N LEU A 62 14.45 36.30 -6.99
CA LEU A 62 14.20 37.50 -6.15
C LEU A 62 13.03 37.32 -5.18
N SER A 63 12.21 36.29 -5.41
CA SER A 63 10.97 36.07 -4.68
C SER A 63 11.03 34.94 -3.65
N ASN A 64 12.11 34.15 -3.66
CA ASN A 64 12.36 33.09 -2.69
C ASN A 64 12.65 33.63 -1.28
N GLU A 65 12.90 34.93 -1.12
CA GLU A 65 13.19 35.55 0.19
C GLU A 65 12.00 35.52 1.17
N SER A 66 10.75 35.35 0.70
CA SER A 66 9.55 35.39 1.57
C SER A 66 9.02 34.02 2.04
N GLN A 67 9.61 32.89 1.60
CA GLN A 67 9.38 31.48 2.04
C GLN A 67 7.94 30.99 2.31
N SER A 68 6.89 31.75 1.96
CA SER A 68 5.51 31.35 2.22
C SER A 68 5.02 30.41 1.11
N LYS A 69 4.38 29.29 1.50
CA LYS A 69 3.77 28.34 0.55
C LYS A 69 2.70 28.97 -0.35
N VAL A 70 2.09 30.07 0.10
CA VAL A 70 1.13 30.84 -0.69
C VAL A 70 1.84 31.63 -1.80
N ASP A 71 3.06 32.10 -1.53
CA ASP A 71 3.88 32.80 -2.52
C ASP A 71 4.38 31.82 -3.60
N ASP A 72 4.72 30.59 -3.21
CA ASP A 72 5.05 29.51 -4.17
C ASP A 72 3.91 29.25 -5.16
N LEU A 73 2.67 29.13 -4.66
CA LEU A 73 1.50 28.90 -5.51
C LEU A 73 1.27 30.08 -6.46
N GLN A 74 1.41 31.31 -5.96
CA GLN A 74 1.30 32.52 -6.78
C GLN A 74 2.37 32.54 -7.88
N ASN A 75 3.60 32.21 -7.52
CA ASN A 75 4.72 32.15 -8.45
C ASN A 75 4.50 31.08 -9.54
N LEU A 76 4.02 29.89 -9.16
CA LEU A 76 3.65 28.83 -10.10
C LEU A 76 2.51 29.25 -11.04
N LEU A 77 1.52 29.97 -10.51
CA LEU A 77 0.39 30.46 -11.31
C LEU A 77 0.84 31.51 -12.34
N ILE A 78 1.72 32.44 -11.94
CA ILE A 78 2.33 33.42 -12.83
C ILE A 78 3.16 32.70 -13.89
N LEU A 79 4.03 31.78 -13.47
CA LEU A 79 4.89 31.02 -14.38
C LEU A 79 4.07 30.24 -15.41
N TYR A 80 3.07 29.47 -14.97
CA TYR A 80 2.18 28.74 -15.87
C TYR A 80 1.45 29.67 -16.84
N SER A 81 0.98 30.83 -16.36
CA SER A 81 0.31 31.82 -17.22
C SER A 81 1.25 32.40 -18.27
N CYS A 82 2.52 32.65 -17.91
CA CYS A 82 3.54 33.08 -18.87
C CYS A 82 3.83 31.99 -19.90
N LEU A 83 4.12 30.77 -19.46
CA LEU A 83 4.45 29.65 -20.35
C LEU A 83 3.31 29.28 -21.30
N SER A 84 2.05 29.39 -20.84
CA SER A 84 0.88 29.11 -21.67
C SER A 84 0.64 30.17 -22.76
N ASN A 85 1.20 31.37 -22.62
CA ASN A 85 1.09 32.46 -23.59
C ASN A 85 2.36 32.56 -24.45
N SER A 86 2.69 31.48 -25.16
CA SER A 86 3.92 31.36 -25.97
C SER A 86 4.12 32.50 -26.98
N GLY A 87 3.05 33.14 -27.46
CA GLY A 87 3.14 34.30 -28.35
C GLY A 87 3.77 35.56 -27.75
N ARG A 88 3.91 35.64 -26.41
CA ARG A 88 4.59 36.74 -25.70
C ARG A 88 6.01 36.38 -25.24
N LEU A 89 6.42 35.12 -25.43
CA LEU A 89 7.71 34.62 -24.97
C LEU A 89 8.78 34.86 -26.05
N GLU A 90 9.79 35.65 -25.72
CA GLU A 90 10.95 35.87 -26.59
C GLU A 90 12.01 34.78 -26.32
N ARG A 91 12.49 34.14 -27.40
CA ARG A 91 13.54 33.12 -27.33
C ARG A 91 14.91 33.77 -27.36
N GLU A 92 15.78 33.41 -26.44
CA GLU A 92 17.13 33.97 -26.27
C GLU A 92 18.20 32.88 -26.39
N ASN A 93 19.44 33.29 -26.66
CA ASN A 93 20.60 32.39 -26.58
C ASN A 93 20.80 31.98 -25.11
N GLY A 94 20.85 30.68 -24.84
CA GLY A 94 20.96 30.15 -23.47
C GLY A 94 19.62 29.72 -22.85
N ASP A 95 18.53 29.71 -23.62
CA ASP A 95 17.22 29.23 -23.18
C ASP A 95 17.27 27.82 -22.58
N ASP A 96 18.11 26.91 -23.07
CA ASP A 96 18.20 25.54 -22.55
C ASP A 96 18.62 25.51 -21.07
N GLU A 97 19.54 26.39 -20.67
CA GLU A 97 19.97 26.52 -19.28
C GLU A 97 18.87 27.16 -18.43
N ASN A 98 18.14 28.16 -18.97
CA ASN A 98 16.99 28.74 -18.28
C ASN A 98 15.83 27.74 -18.13
N ILE A 99 15.57 26.90 -19.13
CA ILE A 99 14.60 25.81 -19.08
C ILE A 99 14.99 24.83 -17.98
N LYS A 100 16.26 24.45 -17.89
CA LYS A 100 16.77 23.56 -16.83
C LYS A 100 16.58 24.18 -15.45
N ARG A 101 16.96 25.45 -15.27
CA ARG A 101 16.80 26.18 -14.01
C ARG A 101 15.35 26.31 -13.57
N LEU A 102 14.46 26.69 -14.48
CA LEU A 102 13.01 26.75 -14.23
C LEU A 102 12.46 25.37 -13.89
N SER A 103 12.85 24.33 -14.62
CA SER A 103 12.41 22.95 -14.36
C SER A 103 12.85 22.47 -12.97
N LEU A 104 14.07 22.80 -12.56
CA LEU A 104 14.59 22.50 -11.21
C LEU A 104 13.85 23.27 -10.11
N TRP A 105 13.56 24.56 -10.34
CA TRP A 105 12.79 25.37 -9.41
C TRP A 105 11.37 24.81 -9.23
N ILE A 106 10.66 24.53 -10.34
CA ILE A 106 9.34 23.90 -10.30
C ILE A 106 9.41 22.58 -9.54
N SER A 107 10.38 21.74 -9.88
CA SER A 107 10.53 20.40 -9.29
C SER A 107 10.73 20.45 -7.78
N LYS A 108 11.48 21.45 -7.27
CA LYS A 108 11.66 21.68 -5.83
C LYS A 108 10.37 22.14 -5.16
N VAL A 109 9.65 23.07 -5.78
CA VAL A 109 8.50 23.75 -5.16
C VAL A 109 7.30 22.83 -5.06
N ILE A 110 7.07 21.93 -6.02
CA ILE A 110 5.82 21.18 -6.12
C ILE A 110 5.81 19.90 -5.29
N LEU A 111 6.96 19.52 -4.72
CA LEU A 111 7.09 18.31 -3.93
C LEU A 111 6.23 18.39 -2.65
N PRO A 112 5.57 17.28 -2.26
CA PRO A 112 4.91 17.17 -0.97
C PRO A 112 5.91 17.38 0.18
N ASP A 113 5.48 18.06 1.24
CA ASP A 113 6.33 18.38 2.38
C ASP A 113 5.76 17.87 3.71
N LYS A 114 6.52 18.09 4.79
CA LYS A 114 6.19 17.66 6.16
C LYS A 114 4.83 18.17 6.70
N SER A 115 4.23 19.20 6.12
CA SER A 115 2.92 19.69 6.58
C SER A 115 1.79 18.69 6.39
N LEU A 116 1.97 17.70 5.52
CA LEU A 116 1.03 16.58 5.36
C LEU A 116 0.96 15.66 6.57
N ASN A 117 1.94 15.72 7.48
CA ASN A 117 1.94 14.94 8.72
C ASN A 117 1.05 15.55 9.82
N GLY A 118 0.42 16.71 9.58
CA GLY A 118 -0.66 17.27 10.43
C GLY A 118 -0.25 17.77 11.82
N GLN A 119 1.04 17.85 12.13
CA GLN A 119 1.56 18.09 13.49
C GLN A 119 2.19 19.47 13.73
N ASP A 120 2.44 20.26 12.68
CA ASP A 120 3.05 21.60 12.80
C ASP A 120 2.12 22.61 13.53
N ALA A 121 0.81 22.33 13.59
CA ALA A 121 -0.17 23.15 14.30
C ALA A 121 0.03 23.20 15.83
N ILE A 122 0.81 22.26 16.40
CA ILE A 122 1.06 22.18 17.85
C ILE A 122 2.17 23.17 18.28
N SER A 123 2.99 23.64 17.33
CA SER A 123 4.21 24.42 17.63
C SER A 123 4.02 25.94 17.77
N HIS A 124 2.90 26.49 17.29
CA HIS A 124 2.58 27.90 17.46
C HIS A 124 1.54 28.07 18.59
N GLY A 125 2.05 28.44 19.77
CA GLY A 125 1.35 28.42 21.06
C GLY A 125 -0.07 29.00 21.03
N MET A 126 -1.02 28.19 21.48
CA MET A 126 -2.31 28.68 21.95
C MET A 126 -2.17 29.08 23.43
N PRO A 127 -2.50 30.34 23.80
CA PRO A 127 -2.62 30.74 25.20
C PRO A 127 -3.69 29.90 25.89
N SER A 128 -3.35 29.36 27.06
CA SER A 128 -4.14 28.36 27.79
C SER A 128 -5.38 28.91 28.51
N PHE A 129 -6.06 29.92 27.95
CA PHE A 129 -7.27 30.48 28.53
C PHE A 129 -8.23 30.88 27.40
N LEU A 130 -9.26 30.06 27.17
CA LEU A 130 -10.65 30.44 26.93
C LEU A 130 -11.44 29.19 26.48
N SER A 131 -12.32 28.71 27.35
CA SER A 131 -13.32 27.69 27.05
C SER A 131 -14.56 28.34 26.44
N THR A 132 -14.91 27.94 25.22
CA THR A 132 -16.29 27.64 24.76
C THR A 132 -16.24 27.28 23.28
N SER A 133 -16.77 26.09 22.94
CA SER A 133 -16.95 25.57 21.57
C SER A 133 -15.73 25.66 20.64
N LEU A 134 -14.65 24.97 20.97
CA LEU A 134 -13.51 24.77 20.05
C LEU A 134 -13.54 23.35 19.46
N PRO A 135 -13.26 23.17 18.15
CA PRO A 135 -13.04 21.86 17.55
C PRO A 135 -11.97 21.08 18.32
N SER A 136 -12.06 19.75 18.34
CA SER A 136 -11.04 18.94 19.02
C SER A 136 -9.67 19.13 18.35
N LEU A 137 -8.58 18.90 19.09
CA LEU A 137 -7.21 18.94 18.54
C LEU A 137 -7.04 18.00 17.33
N ALA A 138 -7.78 16.89 17.32
CA ALA A 138 -7.84 15.97 16.18
C ALA A 138 -8.50 16.63 14.96
N ASP A 139 -9.62 17.33 15.14
CA ASP A 139 -10.33 18.03 14.05
C ASP A 139 -9.47 19.13 13.42
N ILE A 140 -8.72 19.87 14.25
CA ILE A 140 -7.80 20.92 13.79
C ILE A 140 -6.64 20.33 12.98
N SER A 141 -6.09 19.19 13.42
CA SER A 141 -5.02 18.48 12.70
C SER A 141 -5.51 17.94 11.34
N ILE A 142 -6.73 17.39 11.30
CA ILE A 142 -7.37 16.90 10.07
C ILE A 142 -7.60 18.04 9.08
N ALA A 143 -8.23 19.14 9.51
CA ALA A 143 -8.48 20.29 8.64
C ALA A 143 -7.19 20.93 8.12
N SER A 144 -6.14 20.99 8.95
CA SER A 144 -4.83 21.48 8.54
C SER A 144 -4.18 20.59 7.49
N ARG A 145 -4.28 19.27 7.65
CA ARG A 145 -3.79 18.28 6.68
C ARG A 145 -4.55 18.34 5.37
N GLU A 146 -5.86 18.46 5.39
CA GLU A 146 -6.69 18.62 4.17
C GLU A 146 -6.34 19.90 3.40
N LYS A 147 -6.12 21.01 4.12
CA LYS A 147 -5.67 22.26 3.52
C LYS A 147 -4.28 22.13 2.89
N ALA A 148 -3.34 21.47 3.58
CA ALA A 148 -2.00 21.22 3.06
C ALA A 148 -2.02 20.32 1.81
N LEU A 149 -2.87 19.29 1.82
CA LEU A 149 -3.09 18.38 0.70
C LEU A 149 -3.69 19.10 -0.51
N SER A 150 -4.72 19.90 -0.28
CA SER A 150 -5.33 20.73 -1.34
C SER A 150 -4.29 21.65 -1.98
N LEU A 151 -3.50 22.36 -1.16
CA LEU A 151 -2.42 23.23 -1.65
C LEU A 151 -1.37 22.45 -2.46
N THR A 152 -1.01 21.25 -2.01
CA THR A 152 -0.08 20.36 -2.72
C THR A 152 -0.63 19.98 -4.10
N HIS A 153 -1.92 19.63 -4.19
CA HIS A 153 -2.57 19.33 -5.48
C HIS A 153 -2.54 20.52 -6.44
N TYR A 154 -2.86 21.73 -5.96
CA TYR A 154 -2.81 22.94 -6.79
C TYR A 154 -1.39 23.24 -7.30
N LYS A 155 -0.39 23.16 -6.42
CA LYS A 155 1.02 23.37 -6.78
C LYS A 155 1.47 22.33 -7.81
N ALA A 156 1.18 21.05 -7.56
CA ALA A 156 1.53 19.95 -8.45
C ALA A 156 0.88 20.10 -9.83
N ALA A 157 -0.41 20.48 -9.91
CA ALA A 157 -1.11 20.65 -11.19
C ALA A 157 -0.44 21.70 -12.06
N LEU A 158 -0.27 22.92 -11.53
CA LEU A 158 0.36 24.02 -12.27
C LEU A 158 1.83 23.71 -12.61
N GLY A 159 2.54 23.06 -11.67
CA GLY A 159 3.92 22.66 -11.83
C GLY A 159 4.14 21.64 -12.94
N LEU A 160 3.41 20.52 -12.91
CA LEU A 160 3.54 19.46 -13.92
C LEU A 160 3.13 19.96 -15.31
N GLN A 161 2.09 20.80 -15.41
CA GLN A 161 1.71 21.45 -16.67
C GLN A 161 2.82 22.39 -17.18
N SER A 162 3.43 23.17 -16.29
CA SER A 162 4.56 24.03 -16.63
C SER A 162 5.77 23.22 -17.11
N LEU A 163 6.09 22.11 -16.43
CA LEU A 163 7.13 21.16 -16.87
C LEU A 163 6.81 20.55 -18.23
N GLN A 164 5.54 20.21 -18.48
CA GLN A 164 5.11 19.70 -19.78
C GLN A 164 5.38 20.72 -20.90
N ILE A 165 5.04 21.99 -20.72
CA ILE A 165 5.33 23.05 -21.71
C ILE A 165 6.84 23.19 -21.91
N LEU A 166 7.63 23.29 -20.82
CA LEU A 166 9.08 23.45 -20.88
C LEU A 166 9.77 22.29 -21.62
N ILE A 167 9.39 21.04 -21.33
CA ILE A 167 10.01 19.84 -21.88
C ILE A 167 9.54 19.53 -23.30
N THR A 168 8.24 19.69 -23.58
CA THR A 168 7.65 19.20 -24.84
C THR A 168 7.56 20.27 -25.91
N GLN A 169 7.39 21.54 -25.53
CA GLN A 169 7.16 22.64 -26.48
C GLN A 169 8.39 23.56 -26.59
N LEU A 170 9.10 23.82 -25.49
CA LEU A 170 10.18 24.80 -25.46
C LEU A 170 11.58 24.19 -25.63
N SER A 171 11.79 22.92 -25.29
CA SER A 171 13.06 22.23 -25.49
C SER A 171 13.17 21.69 -26.92
N SER A 172 14.02 22.30 -27.76
CA SER A 172 14.22 21.89 -29.16
C SER A 172 15.70 22.04 -29.58
N PRO A 173 16.45 20.94 -29.78
CA PRO A 173 16.02 19.55 -29.61
C PRO A 173 15.81 19.19 -28.14
N ARG A 174 14.91 18.24 -27.88
CA ARG A 174 14.68 17.75 -26.51
C ARG A 174 15.94 17.02 -26.01
N PRO A 175 16.41 17.28 -24.78
CA PRO A 175 17.56 16.57 -24.24
C PRO A 175 17.25 15.08 -24.06
N SER A 176 18.24 14.22 -24.31
CA SER A 176 18.12 12.76 -24.11
C SER A 176 18.04 12.40 -22.62
N THR A 177 18.60 13.23 -21.75
CA THR A 177 18.59 13.07 -20.30
C THR A 177 18.26 14.38 -19.60
N ILE A 178 17.55 14.29 -18.48
CA ILE A 178 17.25 15.43 -17.59
C ILE A 178 17.83 15.22 -16.21
N ASP A 179 17.83 16.29 -15.40
CA ASP A 179 18.34 16.22 -14.03
C ASP A 179 17.55 15.19 -13.19
N PRO A 180 18.23 14.31 -12.43
CA PRO A 180 17.57 13.32 -11.58
C PRO A 180 16.51 13.88 -10.64
N LYS A 181 16.67 15.13 -10.17
CA LYS A 181 15.68 15.78 -9.29
C LYS A 181 14.33 15.99 -9.98
N ILE A 182 14.34 16.28 -11.27
CA ILE A 182 13.11 16.43 -12.05
C ILE A 182 12.41 15.07 -12.15
N ILE A 183 13.16 14.01 -12.44
CA ILE A 183 12.60 12.64 -12.51
C ILE A 183 12.04 12.19 -11.15
N ILE A 184 12.75 12.45 -10.04
CA ILE A 184 12.26 12.17 -8.69
C ILE A 184 10.91 12.87 -8.46
N THR A 185 10.78 14.13 -8.85
CA THR A 185 9.52 14.85 -8.73
C THR A 185 8.40 14.22 -9.57
N LEU A 186 8.69 13.75 -10.78
CA LEU A 186 7.70 13.01 -11.56
C LEU A 186 7.32 11.68 -10.88
N ILE A 187 8.29 10.92 -10.39
CA ILE A 187 8.07 9.66 -9.66
C ILE A 187 7.15 9.89 -8.44
N THR A 188 7.29 11.01 -7.72
CA THR A 188 6.43 11.36 -6.59
C THR A 188 4.94 11.38 -6.94
N PHE A 189 4.57 11.67 -8.18
CA PHE A 189 3.18 11.70 -8.67
C PHE A 189 2.80 10.47 -9.53
N SER A 190 3.49 9.34 -9.37
CA SER A 190 3.34 8.15 -10.24
C SER A 190 2.32 7.09 -9.77
N SER A 191 1.55 7.33 -8.70
CA SER A 191 0.48 6.42 -8.29
C SER A 191 -0.58 7.08 -7.39
N THR A 192 -1.83 6.71 -7.60
CA THR A 192 -3.00 7.21 -6.85
C THR A 192 -3.13 6.63 -5.44
N MET A 193 -2.25 5.71 -5.04
CA MET A 193 -2.19 5.24 -3.66
C MET A 193 -1.65 6.31 -2.70
N ASP A 194 -1.00 7.36 -3.23
CA ASP A 194 -0.53 8.48 -2.43
C ASP A 194 -1.61 9.55 -2.31
N PRO A 195 -1.81 10.14 -1.13
CA PRO A 195 -2.86 11.13 -0.90
C PRO A 195 -2.66 12.45 -1.68
N TRP A 196 -1.42 12.75 -2.09
CA TRP A 196 -1.09 13.94 -2.89
C TRP A 196 -1.22 13.73 -4.41
N THR A 197 -1.58 12.53 -4.88
CA THR A 197 -1.64 12.22 -6.32
C THR A 197 -3.07 11.97 -6.76
N THR A 198 -3.59 12.84 -7.63
CA THR A 198 -4.89 12.65 -8.29
C THR A 198 -4.71 11.93 -9.64
N PRO A 199 -5.77 11.34 -10.23
CA PRO A 199 -5.67 10.65 -11.52
C PRO A 199 -5.12 11.52 -12.67
N ALA A 200 -5.41 12.83 -12.66
CA ALA A 200 -4.90 13.74 -13.68
C ALA A 200 -3.41 14.08 -13.47
N LEU A 201 -2.96 14.22 -12.21
CA LEU A 201 -1.52 14.38 -11.91
C LEU A 201 -0.75 13.12 -12.31
N LEU A 202 -1.32 11.94 -12.05
CA LEU A 202 -0.77 10.66 -12.48
C LEU A 202 -0.58 10.62 -14.00
N SER A 203 -1.60 10.96 -14.77
CA SER A 203 -1.55 10.97 -16.23
C SER A 203 -0.47 11.92 -16.77
N LEU A 204 -0.40 13.15 -16.25
CA LEU A 204 0.62 14.12 -16.63
C LEU A 204 2.04 13.62 -16.29
N SER A 205 2.23 13.12 -15.07
CA SER A 205 3.54 12.68 -14.61
C SER A 205 4.04 11.46 -15.38
N THR A 206 3.20 10.45 -15.56
CA THR A 206 3.54 9.23 -16.31
C THR A 206 3.80 9.51 -17.79
N SER A 207 3.05 10.44 -18.40
CA SER A 207 3.33 10.91 -19.76
C SER A 207 4.74 11.52 -19.85
N LEU A 208 5.14 12.37 -18.91
CA LEU A 208 6.47 12.96 -18.89
C LEU A 208 7.57 11.93 -18.59
N LEU A 209 7.34 11.00 -17.67
CA LEU A 209 8.28 9.90 -17.38
C LEU A 209 8.55 9.03 -18.60
N SER A 210 7.51 8.76 -19.41
CA SER A 210 7.62 7.93 -20.61
C SER A 210 8.58 8.50 -21.67
N LEU A 211 8.79 9.82 -21.65
CA LEU A 211 9.75 10.49 -22.56
C LEU A 211 11.21 10.18 -22.19
N TYR A 212 11.47 9.75 -20.96
CA TYR A 212 12.81 9.49 -20.42
C TYR A 212 13.01 8.03 -20.01
N THR A 213 12.20 7.10 -20.54
CA THR A 213 12.32 5.65 -20.31
C THR A 213 13.76 5.12 -20.40
N PRO A 214 14.59 5.51 -21.39
CA PRO A 214 15.98 5.06 -21.46
C PRO A 214 16.82 5.46 -20.24
N GLN A 215 16.61 6.68 -19.72
CA GLN A 215 17.31 7.16 -18.52
C GLN A 215 16.76 6.48 -17.26
N THR A 216 15.44 6.35 -17.14
CA THR A 216 14.80 5.80 -15.93
C THR A 216 15.11 4.32 -15.71
N HIS A 217 15.35 3.56 -16.78
CA HIS A 217 15.73 2.14 -16.71
C HIS A 217 17.25 1.90 -16.71
N SER A 218 18.05 2.97 -16.82
CA SER A 218 19.50 2.86 -16.78
C SER A 218 19.99 2.46 -15.38
N GLN A 219 21.02 1.61 -15.33
CA GLN A 219 21.65 1.21 -14.08
C GLN A 219 22.18 2.42 -13.30
N ASP A 220 22.79 3.38 -13.99
CA ASP A 220 23.35 4.58 -13.38
C ASP A 220 22.27 5.39 -12.63
N PHE A 221 21.11 5.60 -13.25
CA PHE A 221 20.01 6.33 -12.62
C PHE A 221 19.45 5.60 -11.39
N ILE A 222 19.23 4.29 -11.48
CA ILE A 222 18.76 3.48 -10.35
C ILE A 222 19.77 3.54 -9.19
N LEU A 223 21.07 3.46 -9.48
CA LEU A 223 22.11 3.58 -8.47
C LEU A 223 22.21 4.98 -7.86
N ILE A 224 21.95 6.03 -8.66
CA ILE A 224 21.81 7.40 -8.14
C ILE A 224 20.65 7.46 -7.16
N LEU A 225 19.44 7.00 -7.53
CA LEU A 225 18.30 7.00 -6.62
C LEU A 225 18.58 6.24 -5.32
N LEU A 226 19.15 5.04 -5.41
CA LEU A 226 19.43 4.22 -4.24
C LEU A 226 20.50 4.85 -3.32
N ASN A 227 21.61 5.34 -3.89
CA ASN A 227 22.74 5.82 -3.09
C ASN A 227 22.64 7.29 -2.67
N THR A 228 22.09 8.16 -3.52
CA THR A 228 22.06 9.61 -3.24
C THR A 228 20.73 10.07 -2.67
N PHE A 229 19.65 9.30 -2.83
CA PHE A 229 18.32 9.67 -2.33
C PHE A 229 17.83 8.71 -1.23
N ILE A 230 17.68 7.41 -1.51
CA ILE A 230 17.10 6.46 -0.55
C ILE A 230 18.03 6.20 0.63
N ARG A 231 19.27 5.78 0.39
CA ARG A 231 20.19 5.38 1.47
C ARG A 231 20.40 6.47 2.53
N PRO A 232 20.62 7.75 2.20
CA PRO A 232 20.73 8.81 3.21
C PRO A 232 19.49 8.91 4.10
N LEU A 233 18.29 8.82 3.51
CA LEU A 233 17.02 8.96 4.21
C LEU A 233 16.71 7.78 5.16
N PHE A 234 17.18 6.58 4.85
CA PHE A 234 16.91 5.36 5.65
C PHE A 234 18.07 4.92 6.55
N SER A 235 19.26 5.51 6.39
CA SER A 235 20.48 5.08 7.09
C SER A 235 20.40 5.10 8.61
N HIS A 236 19.72 6.12 9.19
CA HIS A 236 19.57 6.29 10.64
C HIS A 236 18.50 5.39 11.25
N SER A 237 17.59 4.86 10.43
CA SER A 237 16.50 3.96 10.84
C SER A 237 16.75 2.51 10.43
N LYS A 238 17.99 2.17 10.10
CA LYS A 238 18.38 0.83 9.65
C LYS A 238 18.18 -0.20 10.78
N PRO A 239 17.50 -1.33 10.54
CA PRO A 239 17.33 -2.39 11.53
C PRO A 239 18.67 -3.00 11.98
N SER A 240 18.75 -3.36 13.26
CA SER A 240 19.92 -4.04 13.85
C SER A 240 20.06 -5.50 13.41
N THR A 241 18.99 -6.08 12.84
CA THR A 241 18.94 -7.44 12.30
C THR A 241 19.78 -7.64 11.04
N ILE A 242 20.30 -6.56 10.45
CA ILE A 242 21.11 -6.60 9.24
C ILE A 242 22.43 -5.81 9.35
N THR A 243 23.47 -6.30 8.68
CA THR A 243 24.77 -5.64 8.53
C THR A 243 24.68 -4.43 7.58
N SER A 244 25.71 -3.57 7.54
CA SER A 244 25.79 -2.47 6.57
C SER A 244 25.73 -2.95 5.11
N SER A 245 26.10 -4.20 4.86
CA SER A 245 26.00 -4.89 3.57
C SER A 245 24.64 -5.54 3.29
N GLY A 246 23.61 -5.29 4.11
CA GLY A 246 22.27 -5.84 3.91
C GLY A 246 22.14 -7.35 4.20
N ARG A 247 23.18 -8.01 4.72
CA ARG A 247 23.16 -9.42 5.16
C ARG A 247 22.64 -9.56 6.60
N LYS A 248 22.16 -10.73 7.00
CA LYS A 248 21.77 -11.02 8.39
C LYS A 248 22.91 -10.67 9.37
N ALA A 249 22.60 -9.90 10.41
CA ALA A 249 23.53 -9.55 11.47
C ALA A 249 23.54 -10.64 12.56
N MET A 250 24.63 -10.68 13.32
CA MET A 250 24.69 -11.51 14.53
C MET A 250 23.70 -10.98 15.57
N PRO A 251 23.00 -11.87 16.32
CA PRO A 251 22.08 -11.47 17.38
C PRO A 251 22.78 -10.55 18.39
N SER A 252 22.22 -9.36 18.60
CA SER A 252 22.71 -8.44 19.62
C SER A 252 22.08 -8.77 20.96
N SER A 253 22.89 -8.85 22.02
CA SER A 253 22.41 -8.93 23.41
C SER A 253 22.09 -7.55 24.02
N ALA A 254 22.21 -6.48 23.23
CA ALA A 254 21.96 -5.13 23.71
C ALA A 254 20.46 -4.91 24.01
N PRO A 255 20.11 -4.20 25.09
CA PRO A 255 18.72 -3.85 25.38
C PRO A 255 18.07 -3.06 24.24
N LEU A 256 16.77 -3.28 24.03
CA LEU A 256 15.99 -2.48 23.09
C LEU A 256 16.04 -0.99 23.51
N PRO A 257 16.36 -0.06 22.59
CA PRO A 257 16.37 1.37 22.88
C PRO A 257 15.00 1.82 23.40
N LYS A 258 14.98 2.70 24.41
CA LYS A 258 13.73 3.33 24.86
C LYS A 258 13.13 4.18 23.74
N HIS A 259 11.82 4.10 23.56
CA HIS A 259 11.11 4.85 22.52
C HIS A 259 11.05 6.33 22.90
N ASP A 260 11.85 7.17 22.24
CA ASP A 260 11.80 8.63 22.35
C ASP A 260 11.23 9.22 21.06
N VAL A 261 10.08 9.88 21.18
CA VAL A 261 9.33 10.46 20.04
C VAL A 261 10.11 11.59 19.36
N ALA A 262 10.89 12.36 20.13
CA ALA A 262 11.71 13.43 19.58
C ALA A 262 12.90 12.87 18.79
N ALA A 263 13.54 11.82 19.32
CA ALA A 263 14.60 11.08 18.63
C ALA A 263 14.07 10.29 17.42
N GLU A 264 12.80 9.86 17.41
CA GLU A 264 12.20 9.18 16.27
C GLU A 264 12.08 10.11 15.04
N ARG A 265 11.69 11.38 15.25
CA ARG A 265 11.56 12.35 14.14
C ARG A 265 12.88 12.60 13.43
N THR A 266 13.96 12.74 14.20
CA THR A 266 15.30 13.00 13.65
C THR A 266 15.92 11.74 13.05
N SER A 267 15.60 10.55 13.56
CA SER A 267 16.10 9.28 13.02
C SER A 267 15.34 8.76 11.80
N LYS A 268 14.14 9.28 11.50
CA LYS A 268 13.31 8.86 10.35
C LYS A 268 12.99 10.02 9.39
N PRO A 269 13.99 10.63 8.72
CA PRO A 269 13.75 11.71 7.77
C PRO A 269 12.92 11.26 6.56
N TRP A 270 12.99 9.98 6.18
CA TRP A 270 12.11 9.37 5.15
C TRP A 270 10.61 9.45 5.49
N LYS A 271 10.25 9.55 6.77
CA LYS A 271 8.86 9.58 7.26
C LYS A 271 8.39 11.01 7.53
N TYR A 272 9.24 11.80 8.18
CA TYR A 272 8.83 13.11 8.71
C TYR A 272 9.25 14.31 7.87
N GLU A 273 10.30 14.20 7.06
CA GLU A 273 10.82 15.32 6.26
C GLU A 273 10.50 15.11 4.78
N THR A 274 10.90 13.96 4.24
CA THR A 274 10.74 13.60 2.83
C THR A 274 9.60 12.61 2.69
N VAL A 275 8.36 13.08 2.87
CA VAL A 275 7.15 12.23 2.95
C VAL A 275 6.90 11.37 1.70
N TYR A 276 7.48 11.74 0.56
CA TYR A 276 7.41 11.01 -0.70
C TYR A 276 8.55 9.98 -0.88
N ALA A 277 9.44 9.80 0.10
CA ALA A 277 10.58 8.88 -0.01
C ALA A 277 10.15 7.43 -0.26
N VAL A 278 9.06 6.98 0.39
CA VAL A 278 8.50 5.64 0.23
C VAL A 278 7.96 5.43 -1.18
N ARG A 279 7.40 6.47 -1.81
CA ARG A 279 6.95 6.41 -3.22
C ARG A 279 8.13 6.22 -4.17
N VAL A 280 9.24 6.93 -3.95
CA VAL A 280 10.45 6.75 -4.76
C VAL A 280 11.02 5.34 -4.58
N LEU A 281 11.06 4.82 -3.35
CA LEU A 281 11.46 3.44 -3.08
C LEU A 281 10.57 2.43 -3.83
N ALA A 282 9.25 2.59 -3.72
CA ALA A 282 8.26 1.73 -4.38
C ALA A 282 8.50 1.67 -5.89
N TRP A 283 8.62 2.85 -6.51
CA TRP A 283 8.88 2.96 -7.94
C TRP A 283 10.19 2.26 -8.34
N VAL A 284 11.26 2.38 -7.55
CA VAL A 284 12.54 1.68 -7.83
C VAL A 284 12.36 0.16 -7.73
N VAL A 285 11.65 -0.35 -6.74
CA VAL A 285 11.38 -1.79 -6.59
C VAL A 285 10.54 -2.34 -7.75
N GLU A 286 9.56 -1.57 -8.22
CA GLU A 286 8.64 -1.98 -9.28
C GLU A 286 9.26 -1.88 -10.68
N GLN A 287 10.05 -0.83 -10.95
CA GLN A 287 10.52 -0.49 -12.30
C GLN A 287 11.97 -0.92 -12.58
N ALA A 288 12.81 -1.13 -11.56
CA ALA A 288 14.19 -1.50 -11.82
C ALA A 288 14.28 -2.88 -12.52
N PRO A 289 15.10 -2.99 -13.59
CA PRO A 289 15.36 -4.27 -14.24
C PRO A 289 15.87 -5.33 -13.24
N GLY A 290 15.42 -6.57 -13.40
CA GLY A 290 15.75 -7.67 -12.48
C GLY A 290 17.25 -7.88 -12.32
N GLU A 291 18.03 -7.74 -13.38
CA GLU A 291 19.49 -7.85 -13.35
C GLU A 291 20.14 -6.80 -12.43
N ILE A 292 19.68 -5.55 -12.49
CA ILE A 292 20.18 -4.46 -11.65
C ILE A 292 19.84 -4.75 -10.18
N ILE A 293 18.62 -5.23 -9.91
CA ILE A 293 18.21 -5.64 -8.56
C ILE A 293 19.08 -6.80 -8.07
N SER A 294 19.26 -7.86 -8.85
CA SER A 294 20.05 -9.02 -8.42
C SER A 294 21.53 -8.67 -8.16
N GLN A 295 22.12 -7.75 -8.94
CA GLN A 295 23.50 -7.31 -8.76
C GLN A 295 23.67 -6.34 -7.56
N ASN A 296 22.67 -5.49 -7.31
CA ASN A 296 22.71 -4.43 -6.30
C ASN A 296 21.75 -4.66 -5.14
N TRP A 297 21.32 -5.91 -4.93
CA TRP A 297 20.33 -6.29 -3.94
C TRP A 297 20.63 -5.78 -2.52
N PRO A 298 21.88 -5.63 -2.04
CA PRO A 298 22.17 -5.15 -0.68
C PRO A 298 21.57 -3.78 -0.32
N LEU A 299 21.25 -2.97 -1.32
CA LEU A 299 20.70 -1.62 -1.14
C LEU A 299 19.20 -1.62 -0.80
N PHE A 300 18.49 -2.74 -1.02
CA PHE A 300 17.04 -2.84 -0.88
C PHE A 300 16.55 -3.36 0.49
N PRO A 301 17.16 -4.38 1.13
CA PRO A 301 16.71 -4.87 2.42
C PRO A 301 16.65 -3.80 3.52
N PRO A 302 17.63 -2.87 3.67
CA PRO A 302 17.55 -1.87 4.72
C PRO A 302 16.27 -1.04 4.69
N PRO A 303 15.91 -0.35 3.59
CA PRO A 303 14.67 0.41 3.57
C PRO A 303 13.40 -0.47 3.63
N LEU A 304 13.40 -1.66 3.02
CA LEU A 304 12.25 -2.57 3.08
C LEU A 304 11.97 -3.07 4.50
N LEU A 305 13.01 -3.48 5.23
CA LEU A 305 12.89 -3.93 6.61
C LEU A 305 12.55 -2.76 7.54
N THR A 306 13.08 -1.54 7.31
CA THR A 306 12.64 -0.35 8.05
C THR A 306 11.12 -0.13 7.94
N LEU A 307 10.53 -0.33 6.75
CA LEU A 307 9.08 -0.21 6.57
C LEU A 307 8.31 -1.33 7.30
N LEU A 308 8.80 -2.56 7.23
CA LEU A 308 8.22 -3.70 7.93
C LEU A 308 8.32 -3.58 9.45
N ASP A 309 9.34 -2.92 9.98
CA ASP A 309 9.53 -2.71 11.42
C ASP A 309 8.82 -1.45 11.95
N ASP A 310 8.27 -0.59 11.09
CA ASP A 310 7.63 0.64 11.55
C ASP A 310 6.35 0.36 12.37
N ALA A 311 6.10 1.23 13.35
CA ALA A 311 4.90 1.16 14.18
C ALA A 311 3.63 1.56 13.42
N SER A 312 3.76 2.31 12.32
CA SER A 312 2.63 2.74 11.50
C SER A 312 2.17 1.62 10.58
N THR A 313 0.90 1.24 10.72
CA THR A 313 0.26 0.17 9.94
C THR A 313 0.31 0.40 8.42
N PRO A 314 0.17 1.63 7.86
CA PRO A 314 0.25 1.82 6.41
C PRO A 314 1.66 1.60 5.86
N PHE A 315 2.71 1.97 6.59
CA PHE A 315 4.09 1.71 6.17
C PHE A 315 4.42 0.23 6.24
N ARG A 316 3.96 -0.48 7.27
CA ARG A 316 4.10 -1.95 7.37
C ARG A 316 3.38 -2.69 6.24
N ALA A 317 2.16 -2.28 5.91
CA ALA A 317 1.43 -2.81 4.76
C ALA A 317 2.17 -2.55 3.44
N THR A 318 2.70 -1.34 3.25
CA THR A 318 3.51 -0.98 2.08
C THR A 318 4.79 -1.81 2.01
N GLY A 319 5.49 -1.99 3.13
CA GLY A 319 6.68 -2.85 3.22
C GLY A 319 6.39 -4.28 2.80
N SER A 320 5.25 -4.84 3.22
CA SER A 320 4.83 -6.20 2.83
C SER A 320 4.56 -6.30 1.32
N HIS A 321 3.89 -5.30 0.74
CA HIS A 321 3.64 -5.22 -0.69
C HIS A 321 4.94 -5.12 -1.50
N LEU A 322 5.82 -4.19 -1.13
CA LEU A 322 7.11 -4.00 -1.82
C LEU A 322 8.02 -5.22 -1.70
N LEU A 323 8.02 -5.88 -0.55
CA LEU A 323 8.77 -7.12 -0.38
C LEU A 323 8.24 -8.22 -1.32
N SER A 324 6.93 -8.34 -1.49
CA SER A 324 6.31 -9.28 -2.44
C SER A 324 6.74 -9.02 -3.89
N ALA A 325 6.89 -7.75 -4.28
CA ALA A 325 7.37 -7.38 -5.61
C ALA A 325 8.89 -7.58 -5.79
N PHE A 326 9.65 -7.42 -4.71
CA PHE A 326 11.11 -7.55 -4.68
C PHE A 326 11.58 -9.01 -4.71
N LEU A 327 10.94 -9.89 -3.93
CA LEU A 327 11.38 -11.29 -3.73
C LEU A 327 11.58 -12.08 -5.03
N PRO A 328 10.68 -12.02 -6.05
CA PRO A 328 10.86 -12.75 -7.30
C PRO A 328 12.09 -12.32 -8.12
N ARG A 329 12.73 -11.20 -7.78
CA ARG A 329 13.96 -10.71 -8.41
C ARG A 329 15.23 -11.29 -7.78
N LEU A 330 15.07 -12.12 -6.74
CA LEU A 330 16.15 -12.81 -6.04
C LEU A 330 16.15 -14.30 -6.37
N THR A 331 17.25 -14.98 -6.03
CA THR A 331 17.37 -16.44 -6.17
C THR A 331 17.29 -17.12 -4.81
N SER A 332 16.77 -18.35 -4.75
CA SER A 332 16.78 -19.18 -3.53
C SER A 332 18.19 -19.27 -2.93
N LYS A 333 19.21 -19.51 -3.78
CA LYS A 333 20.63 -19.56 -3.37
C LYS A 333 21.07 -18.29 -2.65
N LEU A 334 20.70 -17.10 -3.16
CA LEU A 334 21.05 -15.82 -2.54
C LEU A 334 20.35 -15.65 -1.19
N LEU A 335 19.05 -15.96 -1.11
CA LEU A 335 18.28 -15.85 0.13
C LEU A 335 18.84 -16.74 1.24
N THR A 336 19.24 -17.96 0.89
CA THR A 336 19.82 -18.94 1.80
C THR A 336 21.24 -18.56 2.22
N GLN A 337 22.12 -18.22 1.27
CA GLN A 337 23.53 -17.92 1.57
C GLN A 337 23.74 -16.59 2.32
N SER A 338 22.90 -15.59 2.07
CA SER A 338 22.99 -14.29 2.76
C SER A 338 22.29 -14.27 4.13
N GLY A 339 21.47 -15.28 4.42
CA GLY A 339 20.60 -15.34 5.58
C GLY A 339 19.44 -14.33 5.56
N ILE A 340 19.28 -13.54 4.48
CA ILE A 340 18.26 -12.49 4.43
C ILE A 340 16.84 -13.07 4.35
N GLY A 341 16.69 -14.30 3.82
CA GLY A 341 15.40 -14.98 3.78
C GLY A 341 14.79 -15.19 5.17
N GLU A 342 15.61 -15.50 6.18
CA GLU A 342 15.17 -15.63 7.58
C GLU A 342 14.80 -14.26 8.17
N VAL A 343 15.57 -13.22 7.85
CA VAL A 343 15.28 -11.87 8.34
C VAL A 343 13.94 -11.36 7.80
N PHE A 344 13.63 -11.62 6.53
CA PHE A 344 12.33 -11.28 5.95
C PHE A 344 11.19 -12.05 6.61
N GLU A 345 11.39 -13.34 6.88
CA GLU A 345 10.43 -14.15 7.61
C GLU A 345 10.17 -13.58 9.03
N ASP A 346 11.23 -13.30 9.78
CA ASP A 346 11.16 -12.75 11.14
C ASP A 346 10.52 -11.35 11.18
N ALA A 347 10.67 -10.54 10.12
CA ALA A 347 10.03 -9.23 10.00
C ALA A 347 8.54 -9.32 9.59
N LEU A 348 8.16 -10.32 8.79
CA LEU A 348 6.79 -10.49 8.30
C LEU A 348 5.87 -11.16 9.32
N LEU A 349 6.33 -12.23 9.98
CA LEU A 349 5.49 -13.04 10.88
C LEU A 349 4.79 -12.24 12.00
N PRO A 350 5.43 -11.25 12.67
CA PRO A 350 4.75 -10.43 13.68
C PRO A 350 3.57 -9.62 13.11
N THR A 351 3.58 -9.32 11.81
CA THR A 351 2.47 -8.62 11.15
C THR A 351 1.18 -9.44 11.16
N LEU A 352 1.27 -10.77 11.30
CA LEU A 352 0.11 -11.65 11.43
C LEU A 352 -0.63 -11.52 12.77
N LEU A 353 -0.07 -10.78 13.72
CA LEU A 353 -0.64 -10.54 15.05
C LEU A 353 -1.26 -9.13 15.21
N TYR A 354 -1.32 -8.35 14.14
CA TYR A 354 -2.08 -7.10 14.11
C TYR A 354 -3.57 -7.41 13.94
N LEU A 355 -4.24 -7.63 15.07
CA LEU A 355 -5.61 -8.13 15.16
C LEU A 355 -6.56 -7.11 15.80
N PRO A 356 -7.89 -7.23 15.58
CA PRO A 356 -8.95 -6.35 16.07
C PRO A 356 -8.89 -5.89 17.53
N SER A 357 -8.32 -6.70 18.42
CA SER A 357 -8.20 -6.37 19.85
C SER A 357 -7.35 -5.11 20.10
N LEU A 358 -6.41 -4.79 19.21
CA LEU A 358 -5.52 -3.62 19.31
C LEU A 358 -5.45 -2.79 18.02
N THR A 359 -5.85 -3.37 16.88
CA THR A 359 -5.76 -2.76 15.56
C THR A 359 -7.14 -2.78 14.90
N PRO A 360 -7.67 -1.69 14.34
CA PRO A 360 -9.00 -1.70 13.71
C PRO A 360 -9.18 -2.84 12.69
N VAL A 361 -10.41 -3.34 12.53
CA VAL A 361 -10.70 -4.51 11.66
C VAL A 361 -10.18 -4.30 10.23
N ASP A 362 -10.46 -3.15 9.61
CA ASP A 362 -10.01 -2.84 8.25
C ASP A 362 -8.49 -2.71 8.12
N GLU A 363 -7.82 -2.29 9.18
CA GLU A 363 -6.35 -2.24 9.24
C GLU A 363 -5.75 -3.64 9.39
N SER A 364 -6.33 -4.45 10.27
CA SER A 364 -5.96 -5.85 10.48
C SER A 364 -6.07 -6.65 9.18
N LEU A 365 -7.20 -6.55 8.47
CA LEU A 365 -7.42 -7.25 7.20
C LEU A 365 -6.39 -6.87 6.14
N ARG A 366 -6.05 -5.57 6.01
CA ARG A 366 -5.03 -5.10 5.07
C ARG A 366 -3.64 -5.62 5.41
N LEU A 367 -3.26 -5.57 6.68
CA LEU A 367 -1.96 -6.06 7.16
C LEU A 367 -1.83 -7.57 6.98
N LEU A 368 -2.83 -8.34 7.41
CA LEU A 368 -2.86 -9.79 7.28
C LEU A 368 -2.76 -10.20 5.80
N SER A 369 -3.58 -9.60 4.94
CA SER A 369 -3.56 -9.91 3.50
C SER A 369 -2.21 -9.63 2.86
N GLY A 370 -1.60 -8.47 3.17
CA GLY A 370 -0.27 -8.12 2.68
C GLY A 370 0.84 -9.04 3.20
N ALA A 371 0.80 -9.38 4.50
CA ALA A 371 1.79 -10.25 5.12
C ALA A 371 1.70 -11.69 4.60
N TYR A 372 0.50 -12.27 4.50
CA TYR A 372 0.32 -13.59 3.91
C TYR A 372 0.78 -13.63 2.45
N ALA A 373 0.46 -12.61 1.65
CA ALA A 373 0.93 -12.54 0.26
C ALA A 373 2.47 -12.51 0.18
N ALA A 374 3.12 -11.73 1.04
CA ALA A 374 4.58 -11.67 1.08
C ALA A 374 5.21 -12.98 1.55
N LEU A 375 4.61 -13.64 2.56
CA LEU A 375 5.05 -14.95 3.06
C LEU A 375 4.85 -16.05 2.02
N ASP A 376 3.77 -15.99 1.24
CA ASP A 376 3.53 -16.92 0.13
C ASP A 376 4.62 -16.80 -0.93
N VAL A 377 4.93 -15.58 -1.38
CA VAL A 377 6.01 -15.34 -2.35
C VAL A 377 7.36 -15.74 -1.77
N LEU A 378 7.63 -15.43 -0.49
CA LEU A 378 8.87 -15.83 0.18
C LEU A 378 9.02 -17.34 0.22
N CYS A 379 7.95 -18.08 0.53
CA CYS A 379 7.93 -19.53 0.53
C CYS A 379 8.31 -20.09 -0.84
N ASP A 380 7.68 -19.56 -1.90
CA ASP A 380 7.82 -20.07 -3.25
C ASP A 380 9.17 -19.71 -3.89
N VAL A 381 9.77 -18.57 -3.51
CA VAL A 381 11.11 -18.16 -4.00
C VAL A 381 12.24 -18.82 -3.20
N ARG A 382 12.07 -18.99 -1.89
CA ARG A 382 13.13 -19.48 -1.00
C ARG A 382 13.26 -21.00 -1.03
N TYR A 383 12.15 -21.72 -1.09
CA TYR A 383 12.12 -23.16 -0.88
C TYR A 383 11.59 -23.93 -2.08
N GLU A 384 12.16 -25.10 -2.32
CA GLU A 384 11.65 -26.05 -3.30
C GLU A 384 10.51 -26.90 -2.72
N ALA A 385 9.65 -27.43 -3.59
CA ALA A 385 8.53 -28.26 -3.17
C ALA A 385 9.00 -29.54 -2.47
N GLY A 386 8.39 -29.86 -1.32
CA GLY A 386 8.72 -31.06 -0.53
C GLY A 386 9.92 -30.92 0.42
N GLU A 387 10.62 -29.78 0.42
CA GLU A 387 11.71 -29.56 1.38
C GLU A 387 11.23 -29.54 2.83
N LYS A 388 12.02 -30.13 3.74
CA LYS A 388 11.73 -30.11 5.18
C LYS A 388 11.62 -28.68 5.72
N ALA A 389 12.54 -27.80 5.32
CA ALA A 389 12.54 -26.40 5.73
C ALA A 389 11.27 -25.65 5.25
N ARG A 390 10.76 -25.98 4.05
CA ARG A 390 9.48 -25.47 3.57
C ARG A 390 8.32 -25.88 4.48
N MET A 391 8.30 -27.14 4.91
CA MET A 391 7.26 -27.63 5.83
C MET A 391 7.35 -26.98 7.21
N GLU A 392 8.56 -26.74 7.72
CA GLU A 392 8.79 -26.02 8.98
C GLU A 392 8.33 -24.55 8.88
N PHE A 393 8.58 -23.91 7.73
CA PHE A 393 8.08 -22.56 7.44
C PHE A 393 6.54 -22.53 7.40
N LEU A 394 5.91 -23.42 6.62
CA LEU A 394 4.45 -23.47 6.51
C LEU A 394 3.78 -23.79 7.86
N ASP A 395 4.40 -24.65 8.68
CA ASP A 395 3.95 -24.91 10.05
C ASP A 395 3.97 -23.65 10.90
N ARG A 396 5.02 -22.84 10.78
CA ARG A 396 5.15 -21.59 11.54
C ARG A 396 4.09 -20.59 11.11
N VAL A 397 3.84 -20.45 9.81
CA VAL A 397 2.78 -19.59 9.27
C VAL A 397 1.38 -20.07 9.72
N MET A 398 1.12 -21.38 9.69
CA MET A 398 -0.15 -21.95 10.18
C MET A 398 -0.35 -21.66 11.68
N ARG A 399 0.69 -21.86 12.51
CA ARG A 399 0.59 -21.69 13.96
C ARG A 399 0.51 -20.23 14.38
N MET A 400 1.43 -19.39 13.90
CA MET A 400 1.53 -17.98 14.28
C MET A 400 0.50 -17.10 13.55
N GLY A 401 0.06 -17.53 12.37
CA GLY A 401 -0.94 -16.82 11.59
C GLY A 401 -2.34 -17.30 11.87
N VAL A 402 -2.67 -18.51 11.40
CA VAL A 402 -4.06 -19.01 11.43
C VAL A 402 -4.51 -19.30 12.85
N PHE A 403 -3.76 -20.09 13.62
CA PHE A 403 -4.22 -20.52 14.95
C PHE A 403 -4.20 -19.39 15.97
N MET A 404 -3.10 -18.64 16.05
CA MET A 404 -3.05 -17.46 16.92
C MET A 404 -4.05 -16.39 16.49
N GLY A 405 -4.18 -16.15 15.18
CA GLY A 405 -5.18 -15.22 14.64
C GLY A 405 -6.59 -15.59 15.04
N TYR A 406 -6.97 -16.87 14.89
CA TYR A 406 -8.30 -17.33 15.27
C TYR A 406 -8.52 -17.25 16.77
N HIS A 407 -7.54 -17.67 17.58
CA HIS A 407 -7.62 -17.61 19.05
C HIS A 407 -7.88 -16.19 19.58
N HIS A 408 -7.37 -15.16 18.91
CA HIS A 408 -7.46 -13.77 19.35
C HIS A 408 -8.48 -12.92 18.58
N ALA A 409 -9.12 -13.44 17.54
CA ALA A 409 -10.05 -12.70 16.69
C ALA A 409 -11.22 -13.54 16.17
N SER A 410 -11.56 -14.64 16.85
CA SER A 410 -12.67 -15.55 16.48
C SER A 410 -14.02 -14.85 16.42
N GLU A 411 -14.19 -13.78 17.20
CA GLU A 411 -15.38 -12.93 17.30
C GLU A 411 -15.52 -11.95 16.13
N HIS A 412 -14.55 -11.91 15.20
CA HIS A 412 -14.54 -11.03 14.03
C HIS A 412 -14.71 -11.84 12.74
N PRO A 413 -15.95 -11.97 12.21
CA PRO A 413 -16.25 -12.84 11.06
C PRO A 413 -15.39 -12.58 9.81
N ALA A 414 -15.07 -11.31 9.52
CA ALA A 414 -14.23 -10.95 8.39
C ALA A 414 -12.78 -11.44 8.54
N VAL A 415 -12.24 -11.43 9.77
CA VAL A 415 -10.90 -11.97 10.05
C VAL A 415 -10.94 -13.49 9.96
N VAL A 416 -11.93 -14.14 10.57
CA VAL A 416 -12.09 -15.60 10.47
C VAL A 416 -12.21 -16.06 9.03
N GLN A 417 -12.99 -15.34 8.20
CA GLN A 417 -13.10 -15.62 6.77
C GLN A 417 -11.72 -15.60 6.09
N LEU A 418 -10.94 -14.53 6.30
CA LEU A 418 -9.58 -14.43 5.76
C LEU A 418 -8.70 -15.59 6.25
N LEU A 419 -8.74 -15.94 7.54
CA LEU A 419 -7.93 -17.03 8.09
C LEU A 419 -8.30 -18.40 7.50
N LEU A 420 -9.57 -18.65 7.21
CA LEU A 420 -10.05 -19.88 6.55
C LEU A 420 -9.64 -19.93 5.07
N GLU A 421 -9.69 -18.79 4.36
CA GLU A 421 -9.14 -18.68 3.01
C GLU A 421 -7.63 -18.99 3.00
N ARG A 422 -6.89 -18.52 4.01
CA ARG A 422 -5.45 -18.82 4.14
C ARG A 422 -5.19 -20.26 4.57
N THR A 423 -6.05 -20.83 5.41
CA THR A 423 -6.00 -22.25 5.77
C THR A 423 -6.02 -23.13 4.54
N ARG A 424 -6.92 -22.85 3.58
CA ARG A 424 -6.95 -23.57 2.30
C ARG A 424 -5.61 -23.53 1.59
N VAL A 425 -5.06 -22.33 1.36
CA VAL A 425 -3.79 -22.16 0.62
C VAL A 425 -2.64 -22.90 1.33
N LEU A 426 -2.56 -22.80 2.66
CA LEU A 426 -1.53 -23.47 3.44
C LEU A 426 -1.68 -25.00 3.38
N VAL A 427 -2.89 -25.54 3.51
CA VAL A 427 -3.14 -26.99 3.43
C VAL A 427 -2.81 -27.51 2.03
N GLU A 428 -3.17 -26.81 0.96
CA GLU A 428 -2.77 -27.17 -0.42
C GLU A 428 -1.25 -27.20 -0.56
N LYS A 429 -0.54 -26.19 -0.03
CA LYS A 429 0.92 -26.12 -0.07
C LYS A 429 1.59 -27.22 0.77
N MET A 430 0.97 -27.66 1.85
CA MET A 430 1.49 -28.70 2.75
C MET A 430 1.17 -30.13 2.29
N GLY A 431 0.08 -30.32 1.54
CA GLY A 431 -0.42 -31.64 1.18
C GLY A 431 -0.69 -32.51 2.41
N ILE A 432 -0.30 -33.79 2.32
CA ILE A 432 -0.48 -34.76 3.42
C ILE A 432 0.18 -34.35 4.74
N HIS A 433 1.18 -33.47 4.71
CA HIS A 433 1.82 -33.01 5.95
C HIS A 433 0.89 -32.16 6.82
N ALA A 434 -0.22 -31.65 6.29
CA ALA A 434 -1.23 -30.91 7.05
C ALA A 434 -1.98 -31.79 8.09
N VAL A 435 -1.91 -33.13 8.01
CA VAL A 435 -2.63 -34.03 8.92
C VAL A 435 -2.35 -33.77 10.41
N LYS A 436 -1.14 -33.31 10.75
CA LYS A 436 -0.76 -32.99 12.15
C LYS A 436 -1.55 -31.82 12.74
N HIS A 437 -2.12 -30.96 11.89
CA HIS A 437 -2.89 -29.78 12.25
C HIS A 437 -4.40 -30.04 12.37
N LEU A 438 -4.88 -31.24 11.99
CA LEU A 438 -6.31 -31.59 12.06
C LEU A 438 -6.92 -31.40 13.45
N LYS A 439 -6.15 -31.63 14.50
CA LYS A 439 -6.61 -31.46 15.89
C LYS A 439 -7.06 -30.04 16.20
N ASP A 440 -6.50 -29.05 15.51
CA ASP A 440 -6.78 -27.63 15.70
C ASP A 440 -7.71 -27.11 14.59
N LEU A 441 -7.53 -27.58 13.35
CA LEU A 441 -8.33 -27.17 12.19
C LEU A 441 -9.80 -27.64 12.24
N ILE A 442 -10.04 -28.89 12.64
CA ILE A 442 -11.41 -29.44 12.65
C ILE A 442 -12.29 -28.71 13.68
N PRO A 443 -11.85 -28.42 14.93
CA PRO A 443 -12.61 -27.59 15.84
C PRO A 443 -12.96 -26.20 15.28
N ILE A 444 -12.00 -25.49 14.67
CA ILE A 444 -12.22 -24.16 14.08
C ILE A 444 -13.33 -24.22 13.02
N LEU A 445 -13.27 -25.21 12.12
CA LEU A 445 -14.27 -25.42 11.09
C LEU A 445 -15.62 -25.81 11.66
N SER A 446 -15.64 -26.72 12.64
CA SER A 446 -16.87 -27.14 13.29
C SER A 446 -17.59 -25.97 13.93
N THR A 447 -16.88 -25.18 14.77
CA THR A 447 -17.45 -23.99 15.41
C THR A 447 -18.02 -23.00 14.40
N THR A 448 -17.36 -22.81 13.25
CA THR A 448 -17.83 -21.89 12.20
C THR A 448 -19.06 -22.43 11.46
N LEU A 449 -19.08 -23.74 11.16
CA LEU A 449 -20.16 -24.39 10.41
C LEU A 449 -21.42 -24.65 11.26
N THR A 450 -21.25 -24.80 12.58
CA THR A 450 -22.36 -25.02 13.53
C THR A 450 -22.85 -23.75 14.20
N ASP A 451 -22.38 -22.57 13.81
CA ASP A 451 -22.87 -21.30 14.36
C ASP A 451 -24.30 -21.05 13.85
N PRO A 452 -25.31 -20.92 14.74
CA PRO A 452 -26.70 -20.72 14.35
C PRO A 452 -26.93 -19.44 13.53
N PHE A 453 -26.02 -18.45 13.62
CA PHE A 453 -26.11 -17.20 12.85
C PHE A 453 -25.31 -17.24 11.54
N ALA A 454 -24.60 -18.34 11.26
CA ALA A 454 -23.76 -18.48 10.08
C ALA A 454 -24.49 -18.24 8.74
N PRO A 455 -25.79 -18.61 8.55
CA PRO A 455 -26.52 -18.29 7.33
C PRO A 455 -26.60 -16.79 7.00
N SER A 456 -26.44 -15.92 8.01
CA SER A 456 -26.41 -14.46 7.82
C SER A 456 -25.10 -13.97 7.18
N ASN A 457 -24.06 -14.80 7.18
CA ASN A 457 -22.77 -14.51 6.57
C ASN A 457 -22.32 -15.62 5.59
N PRO A 458 -22.95 -15.72 4.40
CA PRO A 458 -22.60 -16.72 3.39
C PRO A 458 -21.11 -16.75 2.98
N PRO A 459 -20.40 -15.60 2.82
CA PRO A 459 -18.97 -15.59 2.49
C PRO A 459 -18.09 -16.36 3.50
N LEU A 460 -18.38 -16.22 4.80
CA LEU A 460 -17.67 -16.96 5.85
C LEU A 460 -17.95 -18.47 5.75
N LEU A 461 -19.22 -18.87 5.57
CA LEU A 461 -19.60 -20.27 5.38
C LEU A 461 -18.90 -20.89 4.16
N LEU A 462 -18.90 -20.20 3.02
CA LEU A 462 -18.21 -20.67 1.81
C LEU A 462 -16.72 -20.87 2.06
N SER A 463 -16.08 -19.96 2.80
CA SER A 463 -14.67 -20.06 3.14
C SER A 463 -14.39 -21.26 4.05
N ALA A 464 -15.24 -21.52 5.04
CA ALA A 464 -15.16 -22.69 5.90
C ALA A 464 -15.35 -23.99 5.11
N ILE A 465 -16.37 -24.08 4.26
CA ILE A 465 -16.67 -25.27 3.46
C ILE A 465 -15.52 -25.56 2.50
N ARG A 466 -14.99 -24.55 1.80
CA ARG A 466 -13.86 -24.72 0.87
C ARG A 466 -12.57 -25.12 1.59
N ALA A 467 -12.33 -24.59 2.79
CA ALA A 467 -11.23 -25.02 3.63
C ALA A 467 -11.39 -26.48 4.07
N LEU A 468 -12.61 -26.90 4.46
CA LEU A 468 -12.90 -28.30 4.79
C LEU A 468 -12.71 -29.22 3.58
N GLN A 469 -13.21 -28.87 2.41
CA GLN A 469 -12.99 -29.65 1.17
C GLN A 469 -11.51 -29.85 0.90
N THR A 470 -10.70 -28.80 1.07
CA THR A 470 -9.25 -28.86 0.88
C THR A 470 -8.58 -29.78 1.90
N ILE A 471 -9.02 -29.73 3.16
CA ILE A 471 -8.55 -30.65 4.19
C ILE A 471 -8.92 -32.09 3.85
N LEU A 472 -10.14 -32.35 3.38
CA LEU A 472 -10.56 -33.70 2.99
C LEU A 472 -9.67 -34.23 1.85
N LEU A 473 -9.38 -33.42 0.82
CA LEU A 473 -8.53 -33.82 -0.30
C LEU A 473 -7.09 -34.16 0.11
N ASN A 474 -6.52 -33.42 1.06
CA ASN A 474 -5.10 -33.54 1.40
C ASN A 474 -4.84 -34.42 2.64
N CYS A 475 -5.81 -34.50 3.55
CA CYS A 475 -5.67 -35.16 4.84
C CYS A 475 -6.52 -36.44 4.97
N TRP A 476 -7.17 -36.90 3.89
CA TRP A 476 -8.03 -38.09 3.86
C TRP A 476 -7.48 -39.31 4.64
N PRO A 477 -6.17 -39.65 4.65
CA PRO A 477 -5.69 -40.85 5.34
C PRO A 477 -5.96 -40.86 6.84
N ARG A 478 -6.22 -39.69 7.44
CA ARG A 478 -6.46 -39.53 8.88
C ARG A 478 -7.88 -39.08 9.23
N ILE A 479 -8.74 -38.84 8.23
CA ILE A 479 -10.11 -38.37 8.46
C ILE A 479 -11.01 -39.48 9.03
N SER A 480 -10.70 -40.75 8.74
CA SER A 480 -11.46 -41.91 9.25
C SER A 480 -11.35 -42.11 10.76
N GLU A 481 -10.40 -41.45 11.45
CA GLU A 481 -10.31 -41.49 12.91
C GLU A 481 -11.63 -41.02 13.55
N PRO A 482 -12.22 -41.75 14.52
CA PRO A 482 -13.56 -41.47 15.04
C PRO A 482 -13.77 -40.01 15.49
N LYS A 483 -12.78 -39.40 16.16
CA LYS A 483 -12.87 -38.02 16.63
C LYS A 483 -13.04 -36.98 15.50
N TYR A 484 -12.45 -37.19 14.32
CA TYR A 484 -12.56 -36.25 13.21
C TYR A 484 -13.79 -36.54 12.37
N LYS A 485 -14.00 -37.82 12.07
CA LYS A 485 -15.17 -38.30 11.34
C LYS A 485 -16.47 -37.81 11.97
N MET A 486 -16.66 -38.04 13.27
CA MET A 486 -17.90 -37.66 13.97
C MET A 486 -18.09 -36.14 14.03
N GLU A 487 -17.02 -35.37 14.23
CA GLU A 487 -17.10 -33.91 14.27
C GLU A 487 -17.43 -33.32 12.89
N ILE A 488 -16.89 -33.88 11.81
CA ILE A 488 -17.21 -33.46 10.43
C ILE A 488 -18.67 -33.80 10.08
N ILE A 489 -19.15 -34.98 10.43
CA ILE A 489 -20.56 -35.37 10.21
C ILE A 489 -21.49 -34.39 10.93
N LYS A 490 -21.21 -34.11 12.21
CA LYS A 490 -21.97 -33.13 13.01
C LYS A 490 -21.94 -31.74 12.35
N ALA A 491 -20.76 -31.23 12.02
CA ALA A 491 -20.59 -29.90 11.46
C ALA A 491 -21.37 -29.72 10.14
N LEU A 492 -21.24 -30.67 9.21
CA LEU A 492 -21.94 -30.63 7.93
C LEU A 492 -23.46 -30.79 8.10
N SER A 493 -23.91 -31.67 8.99
CA SER A 493 -25.34 -31.93 9.20
C SER A 493 -26.05 -30.74 9.84
N VAL A 494 -25.45 -30.10 10.84
CA VAL A 494 -25.99 -28.90 11.48
C VAL A 494 -26.00 -27.74 10.49
N CYS A 495 -24.88 -27.48 9.81
CA CYS A 495 -24.79 -26.41 8.81
C CYS A 495 -25.84 -26.58 7.70
N TRP A 496 -26.01 -27.81 7.20
CA TRP A 496 -27.02 -28.13 6.19
C TRP A 496 -28.44 -27.85 6.69
N LYS A 497 -28.75 -28.22 7.93
CA LYS A 497 -30.05 -27.94 8.55
C LYS A 497 -30.30 -26.44 8.60
N ASP A 498 -29.38 -25.67 9.18
CA ASP A 498 -29.54 -24.22 9.39
C ASP A 498 -29.65 -23.47 8.06
N VAL A 499 -28.87 -23.87 7.05
CA VAL A 499 -28.93 -23.30 5.70
C VAL A 499 -30.22 -23.70 4.95
N SER A 500 -30.78 -24.88 5.20
CA SER A 500 -32.02 -25.34 4.56
C SER A 500 -33.29 -24.72 5.17
N GLU A 501 -33.24 -24.43 6.47
CA GLU A 501 -34.32 -23.81 7.23
C GLU A 501 -34.35 -22.29 7.10
N SER A 502 -33.27 -21.67 6.60
CA SER A 502 -33.19 -20.23 6.36
C SER A 502 -34.21 -19.73 5.31
N GLU A 503 -34.80 -18.56 5.58
CA GLU A 503 -35.74 -17.87 4.68
C GLU A 503 -35.04 -17.31 3.43
N ASP A 504 -33.74 -16.98 3.53
CA ASP A 504 -32.94 -16.33 2.48
C ASP A 504 -32.31 -17.33 1.50
N ARG A 505 -33.12 -18.27 0.98
CA ARG A 505 -32.63 -19.40 0.16
C ARG A 505 -31.81 -18.99 -1.05
N GLY A 506 -32.18 -17.89 -1.73
CA GLY A 506 -31.46 -17.41 -2.93
C GLY A 506 -30.01 -17.01 -2.67
N ARG A 507 -29.70 -16.46 -1.49
CA ARG A 507 -28.32 -16.08 -1.12
C ARG A 507 -27.47 -17.28 -0.69
N LEU A 508 -28.11 -18.42 -0.40
CA LEU A 508 -27.48 -19.61 0.15
C LEU A 508 -27.38 -20.76 -0.87
N GLU A 509 -27.81 -20.56 -2.11
CA GLU A 509 -27.74 -21.58 -3.16
C GLU A 509 -26.31 -22.09 -3.39
N GLU A 510 -25.35 -21.16 -3.45
CA GLU A 510 -23.92 -21.52 -3.58
C GLU A 510 -23.43 -22.30 -2.36
N VAL A 511 -23.84 -21.89 -1.15
CA VAL A 511 -23.50 -22.58 0.11
C VAL A 511 -24.03 -24.02 0.09
N GLN A 512 -25.30 -24.22 -0.28
CA GLN A 512 -25.90 -25.55 -0.39
C GLN A 512 -25.19 -26.42 -1.42
N LYS A 513 -24.78 -25.85 -2.56
CA LYS A 513 -24.02 -26.55 -3.58
C LYS A 513 -22.67 -27.01 -3.04
N GLU A 514 -21.92 -26.12 -2.40
CA GLU A 514 -20.60 -26.43 -1.85
C GLU A 514 -20.67 -27.41 -0.66
N LEU A 515 -21.74 -27.36 0.15
CA LEU A 515 -22.00 -28.36 1.20
C LEU A 515 -22.20 -29.76 0.63
N LYS A 516 -22.95 -29.90 -0.47
CA LYS A 516 -23.10 -31.20 -1.16
C LYS A 516 -21.77 -31.72 -1.68
N VAL A 517 -20.92 -30.83 -2.20
CA VAL A 517 -19.57 -31.21 -2.64
C VAL A 517 -18.74 -31.70 -1.45
N ALA A 518 -18.76 -30.96 -0.33
CA ALA A 518 -18.03 -31.34 0.88
C ALA A 518 -18.51 -32.66 1.48
N GLY A 519 -19.82 -32.90 1.55
CA GLY A 519 -20.41 -34.14 2.06
C GLY A 519 -20.01 -35.36 1.22
N ARG A 520 -20.14 -35.28 -0.11
CA ARG A 520 -19.74 -36.36 -1.02
C ARG A 520 -18.24 -36.62 -1.00
N LEU A 521 -17.44 -35.56 -0.92
CA LEU A 521 -15.99 -35.66 -0.79
C LEU A 521 -15.61 -36.32 0.53
N PHE A 522 -16.31 -36.01 1.63
CA PHE A 522 -16.11 -36.66 2.92
C PHE A 522 -16.41 -38.16 2.84
N VAL A 523 -17.55 -38.56 2.26
CA VAL A 523 -17.91 -39.97 2.06
C VAL A 523 -16.81 -40.69 1.28
N SER A 524 -16.35 -40.09 0.18
CA SER A 524 -15.27 -40.66 -0.65
C SER A 524 -13.93 -40.74 0.11
N ALA A 525 -13.63 -39.76 0.97
CA ALA A 525 -12.38 -39.71 1.74
C ALA A 525 -12.29 -40.78 2.84
N VAL A 526 -13.43 -41.31 3.30
CA VAL A 526 -13.49 -42.38 4.31
C VAL A 526 -13.93 -43.73 3.74
N GLU A 527 -14.29 -43.78 2.45
CA GLU A 527 -14.72 -44.98 1.76
C GLU A 527 -13.61 -46.05 1.80
N GLY A 528 -13.96 -47.26 2.24
CA GLY A 528 -13.04 -48.38 2.41
C GLY A 528 -12.38 -48.50 3.80
N ALA A 529 -12.38 -47.44 4.61
CA ALA A 529 -11.91 -47.51 6.00
C ALA A 529 -13.04 -47.80 7.00
N VAL A 530 -14.25 -47.34 6.69
CA VAL A 530 -15.44 -47.45 7.55
C VAL A 530 -16.67 -47.64 6.66
N ASP A 531 -17.69 -48.37 7.14
CA ASP A 531 -19.02 -48.35 6.54
C ASP A 531 -19.76 -47.05 6.92
N ILE A 532 -19.41 -45.97 6.22
CA ILE A 532 -19.96 -44.63 6.47
C ILE A 532 -21.46 -44.54 6.18
N ARG A 533 -22.00 -45.42 5.31
CA ARG A 533 -23.43 -45.45 4.97
C ARG A 533 -24.25 -45.91 6.16
N ALA A 534 -23.81 -46.99 6.83
CA ALA A 534 -24.45 -47.48 8.05
C ALA A 534 -24.40 -46.44 9.19
N GLU A 535 -23.30 -45.68 9.31
CA GLU A 535 -23.19 -44.65 10.35
C GLU A 535 -24.07 -43.41 10.09
N LEU A 536 -24.35 -43.08 8.82
CA LEU A 536 -25.22 -41.97 8.44
C LEU A 536 -26.71 -42.33 8.45
N GLU A 537 -27.07 -43.62 8.38
CA GLU A 537 -28.45 -44.10 8.28
C GLU A 537 -29.39 -43.50 9.36
N PRO A 538 -29.04 -43.48 10.67
CA PRO A 538 -29.89 -42.87 11.69
C PRO A 538 -30.14 -41.37 11.46
N LEU A 539 -29.17 -40.65 10.87
CA LEU A 539 -29.32 -39.22 10.56
C LEU A 539 -30.20 -39.00 9.33
N VAL A 540 -30.12 -39.89 8.34
CA VAL A 540 -30.94 -39.84 7.12
C VAL A 540 -32.41 -40.14 7.44
N GLU A 541 -32.68 -41.05 8.37
CA GLU A 541 -34.03 -41.33 8.86
C GLU A 541 -34.68 -40.09 9.50
N VAL A 542 -33.91 -39.32 10.27
CA VAL A 542 -34.37 -38.09 10.92
C VAL A 542 -34.50 -36.93 9.92
N ASN A 543 -33.58 -36.80 8.96
CA ASN A 543 -33.60 -35.75 7.95
C ASN A 543 -33.11 -36.27 6.59
N LYS A 544 -34.06 -36.55 5.69
CA LYS A 544 -33.76 -37.01 4.31
C LYS A 544 -32.85 -36.07 3.52
N GLY A 545 -32.86 -34.76 3.83
CA GLY A 545 -31.98 -33.78 3.20
C GLY A 545 -30.49 -34.03 3.50
N VAL A 546 -30.17 -34.61 4.66
CA VAL A 546 -28.80 -35.01 5.02
C VAL A 546 -28.28 -36.11 4.09
N GLY A 547 -29.14 -37.06 3.70
CA GLY A 547 -28.81 -38.09 2.70
C GLY A 547 -28.45 -37.48 1.34
N ILE A 548 -29.21 -36.47 0.89
CA ILE A 548 -28.93 -35.73 -0.37
C ILE A 548 -27.57 -35.01 -0.31
N MET A 549 -27.24 -34.44 0.86
CA MET A 549 -25.99 -33.71 1.08
C MET A 549 -24.76 -34.62 1.05
N PHE A 550 -24.83 -35.79 1.70
CA PHE A 550 -23.76 -36.78 1.66
C PHE A 550 -23.77 -37.65 0.39
N GLY A 551 -24.88 -37.70 -0.36
CA GLY A 551 -25.02 -38.54 -1.55
C GLY A 551 -25.18 -40.03 -1.22
N VAL A 552 -25.79 -40.35 -0.08
CA VAL A 552 -25.97 -41.72 0.43
C VAL A 552 -27.39 -42.21 0.34
#